data_AF-A0A975B0B6-F1
#
_entry.id   AF-A0A975B0B6-F1
#
_cell.length_a   1.000
_cell.length_b   1.000
_cell.length_c   1.000
_cell.angle_alpha   90.00
_cell.angle_beta   90.00
_cell.angle_gamma   90.00
#
_symmetry.space_group_name_H-M   'P 1'
#
loop_
_entity.id
_entity.type
_entity.pdbx_description
1 polymer ?
#
loop_
_entity_poly.entity_id
_entity_poly.type
_entity_poly.pdbx_seq_one_letter_code
_entity_poly.pdbx_strand_id
1 'polypeptide(L)'
;MKENHKITKYPSRNIQTETYDDGDTFVTKHFYDAKDAYVRELIYLKDGIKKVKHTTPQGVMSKIEHFVDDKRQGEEIKYFISKANATVKSSKMYDNGKLHGENLTYNAFGQIIKHEVFAKGKLAVKYLRENADNKDITGVQIIDKESVENLSQEDYDKLQTYI
;
A
#
# COMPACT_ATOMS: atom_id res chain seq x y z
N MET A 1 29.59 13.05 2.21
CA MET A 1 29.12 11.74 2.70
C MET A 1 29.66 10.68 1.76
N LYS A 2 30.07 9.53 2.29
CA LYS A 2 30.60 8.42 1.50
C LYS A 2 29.50 7.37 1.41
N GLU A 3 29.09 7.05 0.19
CA GLU A 3 28.15 5.97 -0.08
C GLU A 3 28.87 4.63 0.08
N ASN A 4 28.27 3.75 0.88
CA ASN A 4 28.77 2.42 1.14
C ASN A 4 27.80 1.37 0.60
N HIS A 5 28.36 0.23 0.18
CA HIS A 5 27.59 -0.90 -0.32
C HIS A 5 27.97 -2.19 0.40
N LYS A 6 26.98 -3.03 0.70
CA LYS A 6 27.17 -4.38 1.24
C LYS A 6 26.38 -5.40 0.43
N ILE A 7 27.05 -6.45 -0.03
CA ILE A 7 26.42 -7.55 -0.77
C ILE A 7 26.37 -8.79 0.11
N THR A 8 25.20 -9.40 0.23
CA THR A 8 24.97 -10.66 0.96
C THR A 8 24.43 -11.70 -0.03
N LYS A 9 25.06 -12.88 -0.07
CA LYS A 9 24.65 -14.01 -0.91
C LYS A 9 24.08 -15.12 -0.02
N TYR A 10 22.86 -15.55 -0.30
CA TYR A 10 22.18 -16.60 0.46
C TYR A 10 22.43 -18.00 -0.15
N PRO A 11 22.34 -19.09 0.63
CA PRO A 11 22.45 -20.45 0.10
C PRO A 11 21.46 -20.78 -1.03
N SER A 12 20.30 -20.10 -1.04
CA SER A 12 19.30 -20.19 -2.11
C SER A 12 19.70 -19.51 -3.43
N ARG A 13 20.93 -18.96 -3.51
CA ARG A 13 21.45 -18.09 -4.58
C ARG A 13 20.78 -16.71 -4.69
N ASN A 14 19.85 -16.38 -3.80
CA ASN A 14 19.32 -15.02 -3.72
C ASN A 14 20.42 -14.04 -3.31
N ILE A 15 20.34 -12.82 -3.81
CA ILE A 15 21.29 -11.74 -3.52
C ILE A 15 20.57 -10.60 -2.82
N GLN A 16 21.21 -10.02 -1.83
CA GLN A 16 20.80 -8.76 -1.22
C GLN A 16 21.93 -7.75 -1.32
N THR A 17 21.60 -6.54 -1.79
CA THR A 17 22.52 -5.40 -1.81
C THR A 17 21.97 -4.31 -0.90
N GLU A 18 22.79 -3.85 0.03
CA GLU A 18 22.48 -2.74 0.93
C GLU A 18 23.29 -1.51 0.51
N THR A 19 22.64 -0.36 0.42
CA THR A 19 23.27 0.96 0.19
C THR A 19 22.95 1.86 1.38
N TYR A 20 23.95 2.54 1.91
CA TYR A 20 23.83 3.46 3.04
C TYR A 20 24.97 4.49 3.04
N ASP A 21 24.68 5.68 3.58
CA ASP A 21 25.69 6.73 3.79
C ASP A 21 26.12 6.76 5.26
N ASP A 22 27.41 6.91 5.54
CA ASP A 22 27.90 7.02 6.92
C ASP A 22 27.31 8.26 7.61
N GLY A 23 26.54 8.02 8.68
CA GLY A 23 25.82 9.06 9.42
C GLY A 23 24.44 9.42 8.86
N ASP A 24 24.02 8.80 7.74
CA ASP A 24 22.64 8.83 7.29
C ASP A 24 21.87 7.64 7.90
N THR A 25 20.62 7.90 8.28
CA THR A 25 19.68 6.88 8.76
C THR A 25 18.98 6.15 7.61
N PHE A 26 19.19 6.59 6.37
CA PHE A 26 18.65 5.96 5.19
C PHE A 26 19.43 4.69 4.83
N VAL A 27 18.74 3.55 4.85
CA VAL A 27 19.29 2.28 4.35
C VAL A 27 18.36 1.74 3.29
N THR A 28 18.87 1.57 2.07
CA THR A 28 18.13 0.91 0.99
C THR A 28 18.65 -0.50 0.81
N LYS A 29 17.75 -1.48 0.79
CA LYS A 29 18.05 -2.89 0.54
C LYS A 29 17.33 -3.38 -0.70
N HIS A 30 18.09 -3.85 -1.67
CA HIS A 30 17.61 -4.48 -2.90
C HIS A 30 17.69 -6.00 -2.74
N PHE A 31 16.63 -6.71 -3.11
CA PHE A 31 16.57 -8.17 -3.10
C PHE A 31 16.38 -8.69 -4.52
N TYR A 32 17.19 -9.68 -4.86
CA TYR A 32 17.18 -10.38 -6.14
C TYR A 32 16.92 -11.86 -5.92
N ASP A 33 16.13 -12.47 -6.80
CA ASP A 33 15.91 -13.92 -6.78
C ASP A 33 17.11 -14.69 -7.38
N ALA A 34 17.02 -16.02 -7.43
CA ALA A 34 18.09 -16.88 -7.95
C ALA A 34 18.39 -16.71 -9.45
N LYS A 35 17.59 -15.93 -10.20
CA LYS A 35 17.80 -15.57 -11.60
C LYS A 35 18.33 -14.12 -11.74
N ASP A 36 18.78 -13.54 -10.64
CA ASP A 36 19.18 -12.13 -10.52
C ASP A 36 18.04 -11.15 -10.88
N ALA A 37 16.79 -11.60 -10.82
CA ALA A 37 15.65 -10.75 -11.09
C ALA A 37 15.32 -9.89 -9.87
N TYR A 38 15.09 -8.59 -10.08
CA TYR A 38 14.79 -7.66 -9.01
C TYR A 38 13.37 -7.84 -8.47
N VAL A 39 13.25 -8.31 -7.22
CA VAL A 39 11.96 -8.70 -6.65
C VAL A 39 11.45 -7.77 -5.56
N ARG A 40 12.34 -7.05 -4.86
CA ARG A 40 11.92 -6.22 -3.72
C ARG A 40 12.93 -5.12 -3.36
N GLU A 41 12.40 -3.93 -3.08
CA GLU A 41 13.10 -2.78 -2.48
C GLU A 41 12.62 -2.56 -1.05
N LEU A 42 13.53 -2.42 -0.09
CA LEU A 42 13.24 -1.95 1.26
C LEU A 42 13.97 -0.63 1.49
N ILE A 43 13.24 0.40 1.90
CA ILE A 43 13.78 1.70 2.25
C ILE A 43 13.47 1.95 3.72
N TYR A 44 14.51 2.10 4.54
CA TYR A 44 14.39 2.50 5.95
C TYR A 44 14.61 4.00 6.07
N LEU A 45 13.65 4.70 6.69
CA LEU A 45 13.71 6.13 6.99
C LEU A 45 14.01 6.37 8.47
N LYS A 46 14.52 7.56 8.80
CA LYS A 46 14.94 7.99 10.16
C LYS A 46 13.92 7.69 11.26
N ASP A 47 12.64 7.74 10.93
CA ASP A 47 11.54 7.64 11.90
C ASP A 47 11.05 6.19 12.09
N GLY A 48 11.85 5.19 11.68
CA GLY A 48 11.45 3.78 11.70
C GLY A 48 10.46 3.40 10.59
N ILE A 49 10.09 4.37 9.73
CA ILE A 49 9.22 4.13 8.59
C ILE A 49 9.98 3.29 7.57
N LYS A 50 9.40 2.15 7.23
CA LYS A 50 9.91 1.25 6.20
C LYS A 50 8.96 1.25 5.01
N LYS A 51 9.45 1.74 3.86
CA LYS A 51 8.75 1.61 2.58
C LYS A 51 9.23 0.35 1.87
N VAL A 52 8.29 -0.44 1.37
CA VAL A 52 8.56 -1.69 0.65
C VAL A 52 7.96 -1.60 -0.73
N LYS A 53 8.79 -1.72 -1.77
CA LYS A 53 8.33 -1.86 -3.16
C LYS A 53 8.51 -3.30 -3.62
N HIS A 54 7.49 -3.88 -4.20
CA HIS A 54 7.49 -5.23 -4.74
C HIS A 54 7.43 -5.21 -6.25
N THR A 55 8.33 -5.95 -6.88
CA THR A 55 8.47 -6.04 -8.33
C THR A 55 8.43 -7.51 -8.73
N THR A 56 7.84 -7.82 -9.87
CA THR A 56 7.91 -9.18 -10.41
C THR A 56 9.31 -9.48 -10.93
N PRO A 57 9.66 -10.76 -11.17
CA PRO A 57 10.92 -11.10 -11.83
C PRO A 57 11.11 -10.43 -13.20
N GLN A 58 10.01 -9.99 -13.84
CA GLN A 58 10.04 -9.27 -15.12
C GLN A 58 10.20 -7.75 -14.96
N GLY A 59 10.47 -7.25 -13.75
CA GLY A 59 10.64 -5.82 -13.50
C GLY A 59 9.33 -5.03 -13.37
N VAL A 60 8.16 -5.69 -13.33
CA VAL A 60 6.87 -5.01 -13.24
C VAL A 60 6.50 -4.74 -11.78
N MET A 61 6.25 -3.49 -11.42
CA MET A 61 5.81 -3.13 -10.08
C MET A 61 4.46 -3.76 -9.77
N SER A 62 4.37 -4.44 -8.63
CA SER A 62 3.18 -5.17 -8.20
C SER A 62 2.51 -4.57 -6.97
N LYS A 63 3.30 -3.95 -6.07
CA LYS A 63 2.80 -3.40 -4.80
C LYS A 63 3.78 -2.42 -4.16
N ILE A 64 3.26 -1.41 -3.47
CA ILE A 64 3.98 -0.56 -2.51
C ILE A 64 3.26 -0.62 -1.17
N GLU A 65 4.01 -0.76 -0.09
CA GLU A 65 3.50 -0.75 1.29
C GLU A 65 4.41 0.08 2.20
N HIS A 66 3.86 0.59 3.29
CA HIS A 66 4.58 1.33 4.32
C HIS A 66 4.36 0.67 5.68
N PHE A 67 5.39 0.70 6.52
CA PHE A 67 5.40 0.09 7.84
C PHE A 67 5.99 1.06 8.86
N VAL A 68 5.48 1.02 10.09
CA VAL A 68 6.05 1.62 11.30
C VAL A 68 6.06 0.52 12.36
N ASP A 69 7.21 0.31 13.03
CA ASP A 69 7.39 -0.75 14.02
C ASP A 69 6.90 -2.14 13.55
N ASP A 70 7.29 -2.50 12.32
CA ASP A 70 6.92 -3.75 11.62
C ASP A 70 5.41 -3.96 11.40
N LYS A 71 4.58 -2.93 11.62
CA LYS A 71 3.15 -2.95 11.33
C LYS A 71 2.83 -2.06 10.14
N ARG A 72 1.91 -2.49 9.28
CA ARG A 72 1.46 -1.67 8.16
C ARG A 72 0.89 -0.35 8.67
N GLN A 73 1.34 0.75 8.07
CA GLN A 73 0.91 2.10 8.43
C GLN A 73 0.77 2.93 7.16
N GLY A 74 -0.33 3.64 6.98
CA GLY A 74 -0.62 4.43 5.79
C GLY A 74 -1.05 3.59 4.58
N GLU A 75 -0.78 4.10 3.39
CA GLU A 75 -1.31 3.56 2.14
C GLU A 75 -0.51 2.34 1.63
N GLU A 76 -1.24 1.28 1.29
CA GLU A 76 -0.83 0.20 0.40
C GLU A 76 -1.43 0.43 -0.99
N ILE A 77 -0.59 0.42 -2.03
CA ILE A 77 -1.03 0.44 -3.42
C ILE A 77 -0.65 -0.89 -4.07
N LYS A 78 -1.62 -1.56 -4.71
CA LYS A 78 -1.40 -2.74 -5.55
C LYS A 78 -1.64 -2.41 -7.00
N TYR A 79 -0.89 -3.05 -7.89
CA TYR A 79 -0.95 -2.82 -9.33
C TYR A 79 -1.36 -4.08 -10.10
N PHE A 80 -1.94 -3.89 -11.29
CA PHE A 80 -2.15 -4.94 -12.27
C PHE A 80 -0.83 -5.28 -12.96
N ILE A 81 -0.26 -6.43 -12.61
CA ILE A 81 1.00 -6.95 -13.18
C ILE A 81 0.88 -7.14 -14.71
N SER A 82 -0.30 -7.49 -15.21
CA SER A 82 -0.53 -7.73 -16.65
C SER A 82 -0.49 -6.47 -17.51
N LYS A 83 -0.49 -5.27 -16.91
CA LYS A 83 -0.70 -4.01 -17.65
C LYS A 83 0.58 -3.20 -17.88
N ALA A 84 1.74 -3.58 -17.32
CA ALA A 84 3.06 -2.91 -17.38
C ALA A 84 3.11 -1.42 -16.96
N ASN A 85 2.01 -0.67 -17.08
CA ASN A 85 1.89 0.78 -16.92
C ASN A 85 1.48 1.19 -15.49
N ALA A 86 1.77 0.37 -14.48
CA ALA A 86 1.40 0.63 -13.08
C ALA A 86 -0.09 0.97 -12.88
N THR A 87 -1.00 0.30 -13.60
CA THR A 87 -2.44 0.47 -13.39
C THR A 87 -2.81 0.00 -11.99
N VAL A 88 -3.38 0.88 -11.17
CA VAL A 88 -3.76 0.56 -9.79
C VAL A 88 -4.89 -0.47 -9.79
N LYS A 89 -4.72 -1.51 -8.98
CA LYS A 89 -5.70 -2.55 -8.68
C LYS A 89 -6.43 -2.27 -7.37
N SER A 90 -5.73 -1.74 -6.38
CA SER A 90 -6.35 -1.28 -5.14
C SER A 90 -5.46 -0.28 -4.41
N SER A 91 -6.10 0.66 -3.71
CA SER A 91 -5.50 1.45 -2.64
C SER A 91 -6.16 1.04 -1.32
N LYS A 92 -5.37 0.83 -0.27
CA LYS A 92 -5.85 0.46 1.05
C LYS A 92 -5.13 1.23 2.14
N MET A 93 -5.87 1.76 3.08
CA MET A 93 -5.33 2.47 4.23
C MET A 93 -5.19 1.53 5.44
N TYR A 94 -4.02 1.61 6.09
CA TYR A 94 -3.72 0.86 7.30
C TYR A 94 -3.35 1.79 8.44
N ASP A 95 -3.78 1.43 9.65
CA ASP A 95 -3.32 2.00 10.89
C ASP A 95 -2.98 0.87 11.87
N ASN A 96 -1.74 0.87 12.37
CA ASN A 96 -1.22 -0.10 13.33
C ASN A 96 -1.45 -1.56 12.89
N GLY A 97 -1.25 -1.84 11.60
CA GLY A 97 -1.40 -3.16 10.99
C GLY A 97 -2.83 -3.55 10.61
N LYS A 98 -3.84 -2.71 10.87
CA LYS A 98 -5.26 -2.98 10.58
C LYS A 98 -5.77 -2.07 9.47
N LEU A 99 -6.73 -2.53 8.67
CA LEU A 99 -7.41 -1.64 7.72
C LEU A 99 -8.12 -0.51 8.48
N HIS A 100 -7.87 0.72 8.08
CA HIS A 100 -8.43 1.91 8.72
C HIS A 100 -8.47 3.05 7.71
N GLY A 101 -9.64 3.63 7.46
CA GLY A 101 -9.89 4.64 6.44
C GLY A 101 -10.42 4.05 5.12
N GLU A 102 -10.34 4.87 4.07
CA GLU A 102 -10.85 4.58 2.73
C GLU A 102 -10.04 3.50 2.00
N ASN A 103 -10.75 2.53 1.43
CA ASN A 103 -10.21 1.45 0.61
C ASN A 103 -10.92 1.40 -0.74
N LEU A 104 -10.14 1.47 -1.82
CA LEU A 104 -10.62 1.46 -3.20
C LEU A 104 -10.10 0.24 -3.94
N THR A 105 -10.97 -0.42 -4.70
CA THR A 105 -10.59 -1.46 -5.67
C THR A 105 -11.00 -1.03 -7.05
N TYR A 106 -10.09 -1.21 -8.01
CA TYR A 106 -10.27 -0.81 -9.39
C TYR A 106 -10.27 -2.05 -10.30
N ASN A 107 -10.95 -1.97 -11.43
CA ASN A 107 -10.79 -2.96 -12.48
C ASN A 107 -9.61 -2.61 -13.42
N ALA A 108 -9.38 -3.45 -14.43
CA ALA A 108 -8.26 -3.30 -15.37
C ALA A 108 -8.35 -2.06 -16.29
N PHE A 109 -9.47 -1.33 -16.26
CA PHE A 109 -9.68 -0.07 -16.96
C PHE A 109 -9.53 1.15 -16.04
N GLY A 110 -9.24 0.95 -14.74
CA GLY A 110 -9.10 2.03 -13.76
C GLY A 110 -10.43 2.49 -13.14
N GLN A 111 -11.53 1.82 -13.45
CA GLN A 111 -12.85 2.09 -12.89
C GLN A 111 -12.96 1.55 -11.46
N ILE A 112 -13.60 2.31 -10.56
CA ILE A 112 -13.82 1.87 -9.16
C ILE A 112 -14.93 0.82 -9.15
N ILE A 113 -14.62 -0.37 -8.64
CA ILE A 113 -15.58 -1.48 -8.47
C ILE A 113 -15.91 -1.76 -7.01
N LYS A 114 -15.11 -1.26 -6.06
CA LYS A 114 -15.42 -1.27 -4.63
C LYS A 114 -14.90 -0.01 -3.97
N HIS A 115 -15.74 0.57 -3.11
CA HIS A 115 -15.40 1.72 -2.28
C HIS A 115 -15.93 1.46 -0.87
N GLU A 116 -15.01 1.19 0.04
CA GLU A 116 -15.29 0.70 1.39
C GLU A 116 -14.48 1.50 2.41
N VAL A 117 -15.03 1.74 3.59
CA VAL A 117 -14.32 2.39 4.70
C VAL A 117 -14.22 1.42 5.86
N PHE A 118 -13.01 1.27 6.40
CA PHE A 118 -12.75 0.39 7.54
C PHE A 118 -12.38 1.21 8.77
N ALA A 119 -12.74 0.72 9.95
CA ALA A 119 -12.27 1.25 11.21
C ALA A 119 -11.71 0.13 12.07
N LYS A 120 -10.45 0.24 12.49
CA LYS A 120 -9.77 -0.74 13.35
C LYS A 120 -9.89 -2.19 12.84
N GLY A 121 -9.86 -2.38 11.52
CA GLY A 121 -9.93 -3.66 10.84
C GLY A 121 -11.34 -4.17 10.53
N LYS A 122 -12.40 -3.46 10.91
CA LYS A 122 -13.79 -3.81 10.62
C LYS A 122 -14.35 -2.94 9.51
N LEU A 123 -15.21 -3.50 8.66
CA LEU A 123 -15.90 -2.75 7.61
C LEU A 123 -17.00 -1.88 8.23
N ALA A 124 -16.88 -0.56 8.10
CA ALA A 124 -17.81 0.41 8.67
C ALA A 124 -18.85 0.87 7.65
N VAL A 125 -18.40 1.21 6.43
CA VAL A 125 -19.23 1.83 5.40
C VAL A 125 -18.93 1.23 4.02
N LYS A 126 -19.96 1.10 3.19
CA LYS A 126 -19.82 0.93 1.74
C LYS A 126 -20.41 2.14 1.03
N TYR A 127 -19.65 2.74 0.13
CA TYR A 127 -20.18 3.73 -0.78
C TYR A 127 -20.76 3.03 -2.01
N LEU A 128 -22.00 3.40 -2.35
CA LEU A 128 -22.71 2.90 -3.51
C LEU A 128 -22.40 3.79 -4.71
N ARG A 129 -22.23 3.17 -5.87
CA ARG A 129 -21.98 3.83 -7.16
C ARG A 129 -22.82 3.11 -8.21
N GLU A 130 -23.52 3.87 -9.06
CA GLU A 130 -24.35 3.28 -10.11
C GLU A 130 -23.53 2.71 -11.26
N ASN A 131 -22.43 3.37 -11.65
CA ASN A 131 -21.59 2.95 -12.77
C ASN A 131 -20.11 2.93 -12.37
N ALA A 132 -19.36 1.96 -12.87
CA ALA A 132 -17.94 1.77 -12.56
C ALA A 132 -17.06 2.93 -13.07
N ASP A 133 -17.49 3.62 -14.13
CA ASP A 133 -16.89 4.86 -14.64
C ASP A 133 -17.20 6.09 -13.78
N ASN A 134 -18.22 6.03 -12.92
CA ASN A 134 -18.73 7.22 -12.29
C ASN A 134 -17.92 7.60 -11.05
N LYS A 135 -17.38 8.83 -11.07
CA LYS A 135 -16.81 9.47 -9.87
C LYS A 135 -17.88 9.72 -8.80
N ASP A 136 -19.15 9.69 -9.19
CA ASP A 136 -20.24 10.05 -8.30
C ASP A 136 -20.65 8.88 -7.40
N ILE A 137 -20.69 9.18 -6.12
CA ILE A 137 -21.24 8.32 -5.07
C ILE A 137 -22.75 8.57 -5.07
N THR A 138 -23.54 7.50 -5.20
CA THR A 138 -25.01 7.59 -5.27
C THR A 138 -25.68 7.29 -3.94
N GLY A 139 -24.92 6.80 -2.97
CA GLY A 139 -25.40 6.61 -1.61
C GLY A 139 -24.36 5.96 -0.71
N VAL A 140 -24.75 5.78 0.55
CA VAL A 140 -23.93 5.13 1.57
C VAL A 140 -24.71 4.03 2.25
N GLN A 141 -24.03 2.94 2.54
CA GLN A 141 -24.52 1.86 3.39
C GLN A 141 -23.63 1.79 4.63
N ILE A 142 -24.19 2.16 5.78
CA ILE A 142 -23.54 1.95 7.08
C ILE A 142 -23.69 0.47 7.44
N ILE A 143 -22.57 -0.23 7.55
CA ILE A 143 -22.48 -1.66 7.87
C ILE A 143 -22.39 -1.86 9.37
N ASP A 144 -21.61 -1.02 10.06
CA ASP A 144 -21.44 -1.08 11.50
C ASP A 144 -21.32 0.32 12.09
N LYS A 145 -22.34 0.72 12.87
CA LYS A 145 -22.43 2.06 13.48
C LYS A 145 -21.33 2.28 14.53
N GLU A 146 -20.96 1.25 15.30
CA GLU A 146 -19.90 1.34 16.29
C GLU A 146 -18.54 1.60 15.61
N SER A 147 -18.31 0.96 14.47
CA SER A 147 -17.10 1.21 13.67
C SER A 147 -17.06 2.63 13.10
N VAL A 148 -18.21 3.24 12.76
CA VAL A 148 -18.25 4.63 12.27
C VAL A 148 -17.74 5.63 13.31
N GLU A 149 -17.99 5.39 14.60
CA GLU A 149 -17.47 6.22 15.71
C GLU A 149 -15.95 6.18 15.83
N ASN A 150 -15.30 5.20 15.19
CA ASN A 150 -13.86 5.00 15.21
C ASN A 150 -13.16 5.51 13.94
N LEU A 151 -13.86 6.21 13.06
CA LEU A 151 -13.30 6.81 11.86
C LEU A 151 -12.49 8.07 12.18
N SER A 152 -11.62 8.45 11.24
CA SER A 152 -11.00 9.78 11.28
C SER A 152 -12.05 10.87 11.10
N GLN A 153 -11.77 12.09 11.57
CA GLN A 153 -12.67 13.23 11.37
C GLN A 153 -12.93 13.47 9.87
N GLU A 154 -11.89 13.33 9.03
CA GLU A 154 -12.00 13.48 7.57
C GLU A 154 -12.94 12.43 6.96
N ASP A 155 -12.78 11.15 7.32
CA ASP A 155 -13.65 10.07 6.83
C ASP A 155 -15.09 10.27 7.31
N TYR A 156 -15.28 10.73 8.55
CA TYR A 156 -16.58 11.00 9.12
C TYR A 156 -17.26 12.19 8.43
N ASP A 157 -16.55 13.29 8.22
CA ASP A 157 -17.08 14.49 7.54
C ASP A 157 -17.47 14.17 6.10
N LYS A 158 -16.64 13.40 5.39
CA LYS A 158 -16.96 12.90 4.04
C LYS A 158 -18.20 12.01 4.05
N LEU A 159 -18.38 11.16 5.06
CA LEU A 159 -19.57 10.34 5.20
C LEU A 159 -20.84 11.22 5.35
N GLN A 160 -20.77 12.31 6.13
CA GLN A 160 -21.91 13.21 6.35
C GLN A 160 -22.40 13.94 5.10
N THR A 161 -21.59 14.05 4.04
CA THR A 161 -22.04 14.71 2.80
C THR A 161 -22.98 13.84 1.95
N TYR A 162 -23.17 12.56 2.32
CA TYR A 162 -23.97 11.58 1.58
C TYR A 162 -25.11 10.96 2.42
N ILE A 163 -25.30 11.43 3.65
CA ILE A 163 -26.41 11.06 4.55
C ILE A 163 -27.42 12.20 4.55
#